data_AF-A0A914NQI9-F1
#
_entry.id   AF-A0A914NQI9-F1
#
_cell.length_a   1.000
_cell.length_b   1.000
_cell.length_c   1.000
_cell.angle_alpha   90.00
_cell.angle_beta   90.00
_cell.angle_gamma   90.00
#
_symmetry.space_group_name_H-M   'P 1'
#
loop_
_entity.id
_entity.type
_entity.pdbx_description
1 polymer ?
#
loop_
_entity_poly.entity_id
_entity_poly.type
_entity_poly.pdbx_seq_one_letter_code
_entity_poly.pdbx_strand_id
1 'polypeptide(L)'
;MSCRNIIILILFDSARRDNQGLFNGRYCLLEFHVPGAVIRPEQCPEKGTDPLEVVLGICLPANCSTEETQGLVEYVAEHHPIQVNCQPPGQWPLVGIILVGILLLWLSVLLFVSAFRWFHHLQFPPIFDAFCLQIHLRHSLRTTQPKDNQRFQSIHGIQVIAASLLVLGQAQVLVLPYLENTGHHYALLEKWPAQIALNPTLLADTLLALDLFQLAVNESKRRPKRSLIQIVWRRFLRIWPIYALITLSMAFVFAHLGEGPMWSRTDIAKRCSNNWPENIFFIQNLLGYSHTVSFY
;
A
#
# COMPACT_ATOMS: atom_id res chain seq x y z
N MET A 1 11.01 22.05 10.89
CA MET A 1 10.01 22.60 9.94
C MET A 1 10.61 22.46 8.56
N SER A 2 10.35 21.33 7.88
CA SER A 2 11.00 21.02 6.62
C SER A 2 10.15 21.54 5.46
N CYS A 3 10.54 22.69 4.90
CA CYS A 3 9.90 23.32 3.74
C CYS A 3 10.41 22.66 2.44
N ARG A 4 10.33 21.33 2.37
CA ARG A 4 11.03 20.54 1.34
C ARG A 4 10.30 20.46 0.01
N ASN A 5 8.97 20.52 0.00
CA ASN A 5 8.18 20.21 -1.19
C ASN A 5 7.18 21.32 -1.49
N ILE A 6 7.27 21.93 -2.67
CA ILE A 6 6.17 22.72 -3.25
C ILE A 6 5.62 21.91 -4.42
N ILE A 7 4.40 21.40 -4.24
CA ILE A 7 3.66 20.70 -5.30
C ILE A 7 2.91 21.77 -6.10
N ILE A 8 3.33 22.01 -7.34
CA ILE A 8 2.62 22.92 -8.25
C ILE A 8 1.87 22.04 -9.26
N LEU A 9 0.58 21.85 -9.02
CA LEU A 9 -0.31 21.15 -9.95
C LEU A 9 -0.81 22.13 -11.03
N ILE A 10 -0.05 22.26 -12.12
CA ILE A 10 -0.57 22.88 -13.34
C ILE A 10 -1.32 21.80 -14.11
N LEU A 11 -2.63 21.71 -13.87
CA LEU A 11 -3.52 20.85 -14.63
C LEU A 11 -3.67 21.43 -16.05
N PHE A 12 -2.89 20.91 -17.00
CA PHE A 12 -3.31 21.02 -18.40
C PHE A 12 -4.49 20.08 -18.59
N ASP A 13 -5.65 20.68 -18.83
CA ASP A 13 -6.88 19.95 -19.07
C ASP A 13 -6.74 19.01 -20.28
N SER A 14 -7.27 17.82 -20.08
CA SER A 14 -7.46 16.67 -20.96
C SER A 14 -7.20 16.81 -22.47
N ALA A 15 -6.15 16.13 -22.95
CA ALA A 15 -6.17 15.51 -24.29
C ALA A 15 -6.20 13.98 -24.14
N ARG A 16 -7.12 13.48 -23.31
CA ARG A 16 -7.40 12.05 -23.21
C ARG A 16 -8.61 11.74 -24.07
N ARG A 17 -8.32 11.59 -25.38
CA ARG A 17 -9.19 10.95 -26.38
C ARG A 17 -10.56 11.61 -26.55
N ASP A 18 -10.56 12.80 -27.13
CA ASP A 18 -11.77 13.30 -27.77
C ASP A 18 -11.75 12.90 -29.26
N ASN A 19 -12.92 12.59 -29.81
CA ASN A 19 -13.15 12.12 -31.20
C ASN A 19 -12.76 13.17 -32.29
N GLN A 20 -11.88 14.13 -31.97
CA GLN A 20 -11.52 15.30 -32.78
C GLN A 20 -10.04 15.35 -33.18
N GLY A 21 -9.37 14.21 -33.33
CA GLY A 21 -8.03 14.16 -33.93
C GLY A 21 -6.90 14.77 -33.09
N LEU A 22 -7.12 15.06 -31.80
CA LEU A 22 -6.05 15.39 -30.88
C LEU A 22 -5.32 14.11 -30.42
N PHE A 23 -3.99 14.22 -30.32
CA PHE A 23 -3.07 13.13 -30.00
C PHE A 23 -3.43 12.40 -28.69
N ASN A 24 -3.07 11.12 -28.59
CA ASN A 24 -3.28 10.33 -27.38
C ASN A 24 -2.24 10.74 -26.32
N GLY A 25 -2.66 11.44 -25.26
CA GLY A 25 -1.81 11.87 -24.16
C GLY A 25 -1.69 10.86 -23.02
N ARG A 26 -0.56 10.90 -22.29
CA ARG A 26 -0.31 10.21 -21.02
C ARG A 26 0.10 11.23 -19.96
N TYR A 27 -0.36 11.05 -18.73
CA TYR A 27 0.08 11.88 -17.61
C TYR A 27 1.51 11.52 -17.19
N CYS A 28 2.32 12.54 -16.96
CA CYS A 28 3.68 12.41 -16.45
C CYS A 28 3.90 13.40 -15.30
N LEU A 29 4.73 12.99 -14.35
CA LEU A 29 5.19 13.79 -13.24
C LEU A 29 6.64 14.19 -13.51
N LEU A 30 6.94 15.47 -13.44
CA LEU A 30 8.27 16.03 -13.53
C LEU A 30 8.75 16.42 -12.13
N GLU A 31 9.94 15.96 -11.78
CA GLU A 31 10.60 16.31 -10.53
C GLU A 31 11.92 17.01 -10.85
N PHE A 32 12.07 18.24 -10.34
CA PHE A 32 13.30 19.02 -10.52
C PHE A 32 13.62 19.84 -9.27
N HIS A 33 14.92 20.09 -9.09
CA HIS A 33 15.46 20.79 -7.95
C HIS A 33 15.85 22.22 -8.33
N VAL A 34 15.32 23.21 -7.60
CA VAL A 34 15.68 24.63 -7.79
C VAL A 34 16.77 25.02 -6.79
N PRO A 35 18.02 25.23 -7.22
CA PRO A 35 19.08 25.68 -6.34
C PRO A 35 18.89 27.14 -5.94
N GLY A 36 19.13 27.47 -4.66
CA GLY A 36 19.20 28.87 -4.20
C GLY A 36 17.86 29.58 -3.96
N ALA A 37 16.76 28.84 -3.76
CA ALA A 37 15.49 29.45 -3.35
C ALA A 37 15.65 30.14 -1.99
N VAL A 38 15.60 31.48 -1.97
CA VAL A 38 15.63 32.27 -0.73
C VAL A 38 14.25 32.16 -0.06
N ILE A 39 14.08 31.14 0.77
CA ILE A 39 12.89 31.00 1.61
C ILE A 39 12.96 32.06 2.71
N ARG A 40 11.91 32.88 2.85
CA ARG A 40 11.88 33.94 3.87
C ARG A 40 11.98 33.30 5.27
N PRO A 41 12.86 33.82 6.16
CA PRO A 41 13.15 33.21 7.47
C PRO A 41 11.97 33.23 8.44
N GLU A 42 10.91 33.98 8.15
CA GLU A 42 9.68 34.01 8.97
C GLU A 42 8.81 32.75 8.80
N GLN A 43 8.97 31.98 7.70
CA GLN A 43 8.20 30.76 7.46
C GLN A 43 8.97 29.46 7.77
N CYS A 44 10.32 29.46 7.76
CA CYS A 44 11.12 28.24 7.92
C CYS A 44 12.41 28.54 8.74
N PRO A 45 12.63 27.92 9.92
CA PRO A 45 13.76 28.20 10.81
C PRO A 45 15.07 27.46 10.46
N GLU A 46 15.09 26.63 9.41
CA GLU A 46 16.32 25.95 8.98
C GLU A 46 17.18 26.88 8.12
N LYS A 47 18.28 27.37 8.72
CA LYS A 47 19.42 27.94 7.98
C LYS A 47 20.03 26.83 7.12
N GLY A 48 19.71 26.78 5.83
CA GLY A 48 20.33 25.83 4.91
C GLY A 48 19.99 26.15 3.46
N THR A 49 21.02 26.20 2.63
CA THR A 49 21.01 26.31 1.16
C THR A 49 20.48 25.02 0.53
N ASP A 50 19.37 24.48 1.04
CA ASP A 50 18.82 23.22 0.54
C ASP A 50 17.98 23.49 -0.73
N PRO A 51 18.16 22.71 -1.80
CA PRO A 51 17.44 22.90 -3.05
C PRO A 51 15.95 22.62 -2.86
N LEU A 52 15.10 23.50 -3.36
CA LEU A 52 13.65 23.32 -3.33
C LEU A 52 13.24 22.24 -4.35
N GLU A 53 12.52 21.23 -3.90
CA GLU A 53 11.95 20.19 -4.77
C GLU A 53 10.60 20.65 -5.31
N VAL A 54 10.50 20.78 -6.64
CA VAL A 54 9.28 21.15 -7.34
C VAL A 54 8.77 19.95 -8.13
N VAL A 55 7.52 19.59 -7.88
CA VAL A 55 6.83 18.49 -8.55
C VAL A 55 5.72 19.05 -9.43
N LEU A 56 5.77 18.75 -10.73
CA LEU A 56 4.85 19.27 -11.75
C LEU A 56 4.19 18.13 -12.54
N GLY A 57 2.86 18.16 -12.66
CA GLY A 57 2.12 17.24 -13.53
C GLY A 57 1.97 17.82 -14.94
N ILE A 58 2.34 17.06 -15.99
CA ILE A 58 2.16 17.44 -17.39
C ILE A 58 1.54 16.30 -18.21
N CYS A 59 0.98 16.63 -19.37
CA CYS A 59 0.48 15.65 -20.34
C CYS A 59 1.44 15.55 -21.52
N LEU A 60 1.99 14.36 -21.77
CA LEU A 60 2.92 14.08 -22.87
C LEU A 60 2.31 13.09 -23.87
N PRO A 61 2.78 13.03 -25.13
CA PRO A 61 2.30 12.04 -26.09
C PRO A 61 2.56 10.61 -25.63
N ALA A 62 1.54 9.74 -25.69
CA ALA A 62 1.65 8.35 -25.27
C ALA A 62 2.54 7.49 -26.17
N ASN A 63 2.78 7.93 -27.42
CA ASN A 63 3.56 7.22 -28.42
C ASN A 63 5.09 7.34 -28.23
N CYS A 64 5.55 8.30 -27.43
CA CYS A 64 6.99 8.52 -27.22
C CYS A 64 7.56 7.52 -26.21
N SER A 65 8.81 7.09 -26.43
CA SER A 65 9.56 6.31 -25.44
C SER A 65 9.88 7.16 -24.21
N THR A 66 10.29 6.54 -23.10
CA THR A 66 10.67 7.26 -21.87
C THR A 66 11.89 8.17 -22.11
N GLU A 67 12.85 7.71 -22.92
CA GLU A 67 14.08 8.43 -23.24
C GLU A 67 13.80 9.66 -24.11
N GLU A 68 12.93 9.53 -25.11
CA GLU A 68 12.49 10.65 -25.95
C GLU A 68 11.77 11.73 -25.14
N THR A 69 10.90 11.31 -24.20
CA THR A 69 10.21 12.27 -23.32
C THR A 69 11.16 12.98 -22.37
N GLN A 70 12.18 12.28 -21.86
CA GLN A 70 13.18 12.89 -20.99
C GLN A 70 14.01 13.93 -21.76
N GLY A 71 14.51 13.57 -22.95
CA GLY A 71 15.27 14.50 -23.80
C GLY A 71 14.47 15.75 -24.20
N LEU A 72 13.18 15.60 -24.51
CA LEU A 72 12.29 16.73 -24.82
C LEU A 72 12.14 17.68 -23.63
N VAL A 73 11.95 17.15 -22.43
CA VAL A 73 11.75 17.94 -21.21
C VAL A 73 13.05 18.61 -20.77
N GLU A 74 14.18 17.90 -20.83
CA GLU A 74 15.51 18.47 -20.55
C GLU A 74 15.86 19.60 -21.52
N TYR A 75 15.50 19.47 -22.80
CA TYR A 75 15.67 20.53 -23.79
C TYR A 75 14.86 21.80 -23.47
N VAL A 76 13.58 21.62 -23.08
CA VAL A 76 12.70 22.74 -22.70
C VAL A 76 13.13 23.39 -21.39
N ALA A 77 13.71 22.63 -20.46
CA ALA A 77 14.14 23.12 -19.15
C ALA A 77 15.60 23.57 -19.08
N GLU A 78 16.16 24.01 -20.20
CA GLU A 78 17.53 24.54 -20.29
C GLU A 78 18.60 23.58 -19.71
N HIS A 79 18.47 22.27 -19.99
CA HIS A 79 19.43 21.21 -19.57
C HIS A 79 19.55 20.98 -18.06
N HIS A 80 18.54 21.35 -17.26
CA HIS A 80 18.47 20.88 -15.88
C HIS A 80 18.14 19.37 -15.86
N PRO A 81 18.74 18.58 -14.96
CA PRO A 81 18.39 17.17 -14.82
C PRO A 81 16.97 17.06 -14.27
N ILE A 82 16.05 16.52 -15.06
CA ILE A 82 14.64 16.34 -14.68
C ILE A 82 14.32 14.85 -14.67
N GLN A 83 13.75 14.38 -13.57
CA GLN A 83 13.20 13.04 -13.52
C GLN A 83 11.77 13.07 -14.07
N VAL A 84 11.51 12.23 -15.08
CA VAL A 84 10.21 12.13 -15.75
C VAL A 84 9.57 10.78 -15.42
N ASN A 85 8.54 10.80 -14.60
CA ASN A 85 7.77 9.64 -14.19
C ASN A 85 6.41 9.63 -14.86
N CYS A 86 6.28 8.87 -15.95
CA CYS A 86 5.04 8.75 -16.73
C CYS A 86 4.17 7.56 -16.30
N GLN A 87 2.85 7.73 -16.42
CA GLN A 87 1.88 6.65 -16.18
C GLN A 87 2.22 5.46 -17.12
N PRO A 88 2.18 4.20 -16.61
CA PRO A 88 2.44 3.03 -17.44
C PRO A 88 1.42 2.94 -18.58
N PRO A 89 1.78 2.28 -19.69
CA PRO A 89 0.85 2.09 -20.79
C PRO A 89 -0.43 1.41 -20.28
N GLY A 90 -1.59 1.76 -20.85
CA GLY A 90 -2.89 1.20 -20.44
C GLY A 90 -3.07 -0.30 -20.69
N GLN A 91 -2.03 -0.99 -21.18
CA GLN A 91 -2.02 -2.43 -21.35
C GLN A 91 -1.63 -3.10 -20.02
N TRP A 92 -2.49 -3.99 -19.55
CA TRP A 92 -2.26 -4.71 -18.30
C TRP A 92 -1.27 -5.85 -18.53
N PRO A 93 -0.36 -6.11 -17.57
CA PRO A 93 0.48 -7.31 -17.63
C PRO A 93 -0.39 -8.57 -17.53
N LEU A 94 -0.01 -9.63 -18.25
CA LEU A 94 -0.73 -10.91 -18.24
C LEU A 94 -0.94 -11.45 -16.82
N VAL A 95 0.06 -11.29 -15.94
CA VAL A 95 -0.02 -11.70 -14.53
C VAL A 95 -1.12 -10.94 -13.79
N GLY A 96 -1.28 -9.65 -14.04
CA GLY A 96 -2.34 -8.83 -13.45
C GLY A 96 -3.73 -9.25 -13.91
N ILE A 97 -3.90 -9.53 -15.21
CA ILE A 97 -5.16 -10.02 -15.78
C ILE A 97 -5.54 -11.38 -15.16
N ILE A 98 -4.58 -12.31 -15.08
CA ILE A 98 -4.79 -13.63 -14.46
C ILE A 98 -5.18 -13.48 -12.99
N LEU A 99 -4.48 -12.62 -12.24
CA LEU A 99 -4.75 -12.36 -10.82
C LEU A 99 -6.18 -11.86 -10.60
N VAL A 100 -6.59 -10.83 -11.35
CA VAL A 100 -7.95 -10.29 -11.28
C VAL A 100 -8.98 -11.34 -11.70
N GLY A 101 -8.71 -12.11 -12.75
CA GLY A 101 -9.56 -13.22 -13.18
C GLY A 101 -9.77 -14.27 -12.09
N ILE A 102 -8.70 -14.68 -11.39
CA ILE A 102 -8.76 -15.62 -10.27
C ILE A 102 -9.57 -15.04 -9.11
N LEU A 103 -9.38 -13.76 -8.77
CA LEU A 103 -10.11 -13.09 -7.70
C LEU A 103 -11.60 -12.98 -8.01
N LEU A 104 -11.95 -12.60 -9.25
CA LEU A 104 -13.34 -12.53 -9.69
C LEU A 104 -13.99 -13.91 -9.70
N LEU A 105 -13.28 -14.94 -10.16
CA LEU A 105 -13.77 -16.32 -10.09
C LEU A 105 -14.02 -16.75 -8.64
N TRP A 106 -13.07 -16.51 -7.74
CA TRP A 106 -13.22 -16.83 -6.32
C TRP A 106 -14.41 -16.12 -5.69
N LEU A 107 -14.57 -14.81 -5.92
CA LEU A 107 -15.72 -14.03 -5.48
C LEU A 107 -17.03 -14.58 -6.04
N SER A 108 -17.06 -14.96 -7.33
CA SER A 108 -18.24 -15.55 -7.95
C SER A 108 -18.65 -16.86 -7.29
N VAL A 109 -17.70 -17.72 -6.92
CA VAL A 109 -17.95 -18.98 -6.19
C VAL A 109 -18.51 -18.70 -4.80
N LEU A 110 -17.93 -17.74 -4.07
CA LEU A 110 -18.44 -17.35 -2.74
C LEU A 110 -19.89 -16.84 -2.80
N LEU A 111 -20.18 -15.96 -3.76
CA LEU A 111 -21.52 -15.40 -3.94
C LEU A 111 -22.50 -16.48 -4.37
N PHE A 112 -22.12 -17.37 -5.29
CA PHE A 112 -22.94 -18.48 -5.75
C PHE A 112 -23.31 -19.43 -4.61
N VAL A 113 -22.33 -19.91 -3.83
CA VAL A 113 -22.57 -20.81 -2.69
C VAL A 113 -23.43 -20.13 -1.63
N SER A 114 -23.18 -18.85 -1.36
CA SER A 114 -23.95 -18.08 -0.37
C SER A 114 -25.40 -17.85 -0.82
N ALA A 115 -25.62 -17.52 -2.09
CA ALA A 115 -26.96 -17.34 -2.66
C ALA A 115 -27.74 -18.66 -2.72
N PHE A 116 -27.11 -19.74 -3.17
CA PHE A 116 -27.78 -21.05 -3.29
C PHE A 116 -28.25 -21.56 -1.92
N ARG A 117 -27.42 -21.43 -0.89
CA ARG A 117 -27.81 -21.78 0.49
C ARG A 117 -28.97 -20.94 1.00
N TRP A 118 -28.97 -19.64 0.70
CA TRP A 118 -30.04 -18.72 1.08
C TRP A 118 -31.38 -19.12 0.46
N PHE A 119 -31.41 -19.43 -0.83
CA PHE A 119 -32.65 -19.73 -1.55
C PHE A 119 -33.18 -21.13 -1.30
N HIS A 120 -32.32 -22.15 -1.24
CA HIS A 120 -32.77 -23.54 -1.20
C HIS A 120 -32.79 -24.18 0.19
N HIS A 121 -32.35 -23.48 1.25
CA HIS A 121 -32.28 -24.01 2.63
C HIS A 121 -31.65 -25.41 2.76
N LEU A 122 -30.86 -25.85 1.77
CA LEU A 122 -30.26 -27.18 1.71
C LEU A 122 -28.98 -27.24 2.55
N GLN A 123 -28.80 -28.37 3.24
CA GLN A 123 -27.58 -28.65 3.98
C GLN A 123 -26.51 -29.14 3.01
N PHE A 124 -25.43 -28.35 2.87
CA PHE A 124 -24.28 -28.73 2.07
C PHE A 124 -23.28 -29.59 2.86
N PRO A 125 -22.41 -30.35 2.16
CA PRO A 125 -21.22 -30.94 2.78
C PRO A 125 -20.33 -29.87 3.43
N PRO A 126 -19.56 -30.21 4.49
CA PRO A 126 -18.79 -29.25 5.29
C PRO A 126 -17.71 -28.49 4.51
N ILE A 127 -17.32 -28.96 3.32
CA ILE A 127 -16.34 -28.29 2.46
C ILE A 127 -16.91 -26.98 1.89
N PHE A 128 -18.21 -26.96 1.57
CA PHE A 128 -18.87 -25.77 1.03
C PHE A 128 -19.15 -24.71 2.10
N ASP A 129 -19.16 -25.08 3.38
CA ASP A 129 -19.27 -24.11 4.47
C ASP A 129 -18.10 -23.13 4.47
N ALA A 130 -16.90 -23.56 4.03
CA ALA A 130 -15.72 -22.71 3.92
C ALA A 130 -15.84 -21.63 2.83
N PHE A 131 -16.76 -21.79 1.87
CA PHE A 131 -17.04 -20.81 0.82
C PHE A 131 -18.29 -19.98 1.11
N CYS A 132 -18.93 -20.19 2.26
CA CYS A 132 -20.16 -19.49 2.62
C CYS A 132 -19.84 -18.18 3.35
N LEU A 133 -20.09 -17.06 2.69
CA LEU A 133 -19.85 -15.72 3.24
C LEU A 133 -20.68 -15.47 4.51
N GLN A 134 -21.91 -15.96 4.56
CA GLN A 134 -22.81 -15.75 5.70
C GLN A 134 -22.29 -16.40 6.99
N ILE A 135 -21.77 -17.63 6.91
CA ILE A 135 -21.19 -18.30 8.09
C ILE A 135 -19.97 -17.53 8.57
N HIS A 136 -19.05 -17.23 7.66
CA HIS A 136 -17.81 -16.54 7.98
C HIS A 136 -18.08 -15.15 8.55
N LEU A 137 -19.02 -14.40 7.97
CA LEU A 137 -19.42 -13.08 8.45
C LEU A 137 -20.08 -13.17 9.83
N ARG A 138 -21.00 -14.12 10.04
CA ARG A 138 -21.63 -14.33 11.35
C ARG A 138 -20.62 -14.72 12.42
N HIS A 139 -19.64 -15.56 12.08
CA HIS A 139 -18.56 -15.93 12.99
C HIS A 139 -17.62 -14.75 13.27
N SER A 140 -17.32 -13.93 12.25
CA SER A 140 -16.45 -12.76 12.38
C SER A 140 -17.09 -11.62 13.18
N LEU A 141 -18.40 -11.42 13.03
CA LEU A 141 -19.18 -10.39 13.76
C LEU A 141 -19.68 -10.90 15.12
N ARG A 142 -19.34 -12.13 15.50
CA ARG A 142 -19.78 -12.71 16.76
C ARG A 142 -19.11 -12.00 17.93
N THR A 143 -19.91 -11.31 18.74
CA THR A 143 -19.45 -10.63 19.96
C THR A 143 -19.32 -11.55 21.17
N THR A 144 -19.87 -12.77 21.09
CA THR A 144 -19.78 -13.77 22.18
C THR A 144 -18.56 -14.67 22.01
N GLN A 145 -17.68 -14.65 23.01
CA GLN A 145 -16.48 -15.51 23.02
C GLN A 145 -16.73 -16.85 23.74
N PRO A 146 -16.12 -17.94 23.26
CA PRO A 146 -16.12 -19.21 24.00
C PRO A 146 -15.37 -19.04 25.33
N LYS A 147 -15.77 -19.81 26.36
CA LYS A 147 -15.25 -19.73 27.74
C LYS A 147 -13.71 -19.79 27.83
N ASP A 148 -13.06 -20.50 26.92
CA ASP A 148 -11.59 -20.65 26.93
C ASP A 148 -10.84 -19.36 26.53
N ASN A 149 -11.47 -18.51 25.69
CA ASN A 149 -10.89 -17.24 25.23
C ASN A 149 -11.14 -16.06 26.18
N GLN A 150 -12.01 -16.22 27.19
CA GLN A 150 -12.27 -15.15 28.18
C GLN A 150 -11.02 -14.71 28.94
N ARG A 151 -9.98 -15.56 29.02
CA ARG A 151 -8.72 -15.27 29.72
C ARG A 151 -7.95 -14.08 29.14
N PHE A 152 -8.14 -13.76 27.86
CA PHE A 152 -7.41 -12.70 27.16
C PHE A 152 -8.31 -11.57 26.66
N GLN A 153 -9.50 -11.41 27.26
CA GLN A 153 -10.49 -10.44 26.79
C GLN A 153 -9.93 -9.01 26.68
N SER A 154 -9.21 -8.54 27.71
CA SER A 154 -8.59 -7.21 27.68
C SER A 154 -7.50 -7.07 26.62
N ILE A 155 -6.72 -8.13 26.38
CA ILE A 155 -5.68 -8.14 25.35
C ILE A 155 -6.30 -8.04 23.97
N HIS A 156 -7.37 -8.80 23.69
CA HIS A 156 -8.10 -8.70 22.44
C HIS A 156 -8.67 -7.30 22.22
N GLY A 157 -9.15 -6.63 23.27
CA GLY A 157 -9.56 -5.22 23.19
C GLY A 157 -8.44 -4.28 22.76
N ILE A 158 -7.25 -4.42 23.38
CA ILE A 158 -6.06 -3.64 23.00
C ILE A 158 -5.64 -3.94 21.55
N GLN A 159 -5.71 -5.20 21.11
CA GLN A 159 -5.38 -5.59 19.74
C GLN A 159 -6.31 -4.93 18.71
N VAL A 160 -7.62 -4.83 19.00
CA VAL A 160 -8.56 -4.15 18.10
C VAL A 160 -8.23 -2.65 17.98
N ILE A 161 -7.93 -1.99 19.10
CA ILE A 161 -7.54 -0.58 19.09
C ILE A 161 -6.23 -0.39 18.33
N ALA A 162 -5.20 -1.18 18.64
CA ALA A 162 -3.90 -1.11 17.99
C ALA A 162 -3.98 -1.40 16.48
N ALA A 163 -4.77 -2.39 16.06
CA ALA A 163 -4.99 -2.69 14.65
C ALA A 163 -5.74 -1.57 13.92
N SER A 164 -6.72 -0.95 14.56
CA SER A 164 -7.45 0.18 13.99
C SER A 164 -6.55 1.39 13.79
N LEU A 165 -5.74 1.72 14.81
CA LEU A 165 -4.74 2.78 14.72
C LEU A 165 -3.66 2.46 13.69
N LEU A 166 -3.24 1.19 13.56
CA LEU A 166 -2.26 0.77 12.56
C LEU A 166 -2.76 1.06 11.15
N VAL A 167 -4.02 0.70 10.86
CA VAL A 167 -4.65 0.98 9.56
C VAL A 167 -4.74 2.49 9.32
N LEU A 168 -5.10 3.27 10.34
CA LEU A 168 -5.13 4.74 10.23
C LEU A 168 -3.73 5.32 9.97
N GLY A 169 -2.70 4.88 10.69
CA GLY A 169 -1.32 5.31 10.48
C GLY A 169 -0.81 4.98 9.08
N GLN A 170 -1.08 3.77 8.59
CA GLN A 170 -0.74 3.36 7.22
C GLN A 170 -1.47 4.19 6.16
N ALA A 171 -2.76 4.49 6.38
CA ALA A 171 -3.51 5.38 5.48
C ALA A 171 -2.91 6.79 5.45
N GLN A 172 -2.44 7.31 6.59
CA GLN A 172 -1.78 8.62 6.64
C GLN A 172 -0.45 8.63 5.87
N VAL A 173 0.36 7.57 5.97
CA VAL A 173 1.61 7.43 5.17
C VAL A 173 1.30 7.46 3.67
N LEU A 174 0.25 6.76 3.24
CA LEU A 174 -0.17 6.76 1.84
C LEU A 174 -0.63 8.14 1.36
N VAL A 175 -1.28 8.92 2.24
CA VAL A 175 -1.82 10.25 1.90
C VAL A 175 -0.75 11.35 1.97
N LEU A 176 0.29 11.17 2.79
CA LEU A 176 1.35 12.15 3.04
C LEU A 176 1.92 12.84 1.79
N PRO A 177 2.24 12.14 0.68
CA PRO A 177 2.77 12.80 -0.52
C PRO A 177 1.77 13.68 -1.26
N TYR A 178 0.48 13.59 -0.94
CA TYR A 178 -0.59 14.38 -1.57
C TYR A 178 -1.00 15.59 -0.73
N LEU A 179 -0.37 15.81 0.42
CA LEU A 179 -0.71 16.91 1.33
C LEU A 179 0.03 18.19 0.93
N GLU A 180 -0.71 19.30 0.82
CA GLU A 180 -0.13 20.61 0.53
C GLU A 180 0.73 21.14 1.68
N ASN A 181 0.39 20.79 2.92
CA ASN A 181 1.08 21.24 4.13
C ASN A 181 1.77 20.09 4.87
N THR A 182 2.75 19.47 4.21
CA THR A 182 3.57 18.41 4.80
C THR A 182 4.29 18.85 6.08
N GLY A 183 4.73 20.11 6.15
CA GLY A 183 5.44 20.67 7.30
C GLY A 183 4.62 20.63 8.60
N HIS A 184 3.33 20.95 8.54
CA HIS A 184 2.44 20.85 9.71
C HIS A 184 2.21 19.39 10.13
N HIS A 185 2.09 18.48 9.16
CA HIS A 185 1.97 17.04 9.43
C HIS A 185 3.21 16.50 10.15
N TYR A 186 4.42 16.84 9.70
CA TYR A 186 5.65 16.42 10.40
C TYR A 186 5.73 16.98 11.83
N ALA A 187 5.38 18.25 12.03
CA ALA A 187 5.36 18.86 13.36
C ALA A 187 4.32 18.20 14.30
N LEU A 188 3.22 17.66 13.76
CA LEU A 188 2.28 16.84 14.53
C LEU A 188 2.89 15.49 14.89
N LEU A 189 3.54 14.81 13.92
CA LEU A 189 4.17 13.50 14.13
C LEU A 189 5.28 13.56 15.18
N GLU A 190 6.04 14.64 15.28
CA GLU A 190 7.09 14.78 16.32
C GLU A 190 6.54 14.75 17.76
N LYS A 191 5.24 15.01 17.96
CA LYS A 191 4.64 15.00 19.29
C LYS A 191 4.42 13.56 19.78
N TRP A 192 4.81 13.28 21.03
CA TRP A 192 4.66 11.95 21.62
C TRP A 192 3.23 11.36 21.59
N PRO A 193 2.12 12.12 21.75
CA PRO A 193 0.78 11.53 21.68
C PRO A 193 0.45 11.07 20.25
N ALA A 194 0.95 11.79 19.24
CA ALA A 194 0.77 11.44 17.86
C ALA A 194 1.53 10.15 17.52
N GLN A 195 2.71 9.92 18.12
CA GLN A 195 3.47 8.67 17.94
C GLN A 195 2.67 7.43 18.35
N ILE A 196 1.84 7.50 19.40
CA ILE A 196 1.02 6.35 19.84
C ILE A 196 -0.06 6.01 18.80
N ALA A 197 -0.64 7.01 18.15
CA ALA A 197 -1.76 6.82 17.23
C ALA A 197 -1.35 6.66 15.77
N LEU A 198 -0.23 7.28 15.37
CA LEU A 198 0.15 7.47 13.97
C LEU A 198 1.47 6.80 13.59
N ASN A 199 2.24 6.24 14.54
CA ASN A 199 3.45 5.49 14.21
C ASN A 199 3.08 4.04 13.88
N PRO A 200 3.06 3.64 12.59
CA PRO A 200 2.64 2.29 12.21
C PRO A 200 3.62 1.22 12.68
N THR A 201 4.92 1.52 12.78
CA THR A 201 5.93 0.54 13.23
C THR A 201 5.71 0.18 14.69
N LEU A 202 5.52 1.18 15.55
CA LEU A 202 5.20 0.98 16.96
C LEU A 202 3.93 0.14 17.13
N LEU A 203 2.89 0.45 16.35
CA LEU A 203 1.61 -0.27 16.40
C LEU A 203 1.75 -1.72 15.89
N ALA A 204 2.54 -1.96 14.85
CA ALA A 204 2.84 -3.31 14.37
C ALA A 204 3.61 -4.13 15.42
N ASP A 205 4.62 -3.54 16.06
CA ASP A 205 5.41 -4.20 17.11
C ASP A 205 4.55 -4.55 18.34
N THR A 206 3.63 -3.66 18.74
CA THR A 206 2.71 -3.95 19.85
C THR A 206 1.78 -5.13 19.52
N LEU A 207 1.24 -5.21 18.31
CA LEU A 207 0.42 -6.35 17.88
C LEU A 207 1.21 -7.65 17.88
N LEU A 208 2.45 -7.63 17.35
CA LEU A 208 3.34 -8.79 17.34
C LEU A 208 3.69 -9.25 18.75
N ALA A 209 3.95 -8.32 19.67
CA ALA A 209 4.25 -8.62 21.06
C ALA A 209 3.05 -9.26 21.79
N LEU A 210 1.84 -8.72 21.60
CA LEU A 210 0.62 -9.26 22.20
C LEU A 210 0.28 -10.65 21.65
N ASP A 211 0.47 -10.88 20.35
CA ASP A 211 0.30 -12.20 19.73
C ASP A 211 1.31 -13.22 20.24
N LEU A 212 2.59 -12.82 20.37
CA LEU A 212 3.64 -13.68 20.89
C LEU A 212 3.41 -14.03 22.36
N PHE A 213 2.95 -13.07 23.17
CA PHE A 213 2.59 -13.30 24.55
C PHE A 213 1.46 -14.35 24.69
N GLN A 214 0.38 -14.18 23.92
CA GLN A 214 -0.73 -15.15 23.92
C GLN A 214 -0.27 -16.54 23.47
N LEU A 215 0.55 -16.61 22.42
CA LEU A 215 1.13 -17.86 21.95
C LEU A 215 1.99 -18.54 23.02
N ALA A 216 2.85 -17.78 23.71
CA ALA A 216 3.72 -18.29 24.77
C ALA A 216 2.91 -18.84 25.95
N VAL A 217 1.87 -18.14 26.40
CA VAL A 217 1.00 -18.61 27.48
C VAL A 217 0.23 -19.88 27.08
N ASN A 218 -0.29 -19.93 25.85
CA ASN A 218 -1.03 -21.08 25.36
C ASN A 218 -0.14 -22.32 25.21
N GLU A 219 1.07 -22.18 24.66
CA GLU A 219 2.02 -23.30 24.52
C GLU A 219 2.64 -23.71 25.86
N SER A 220 2.76 -22.79 26.83
CA SER A 220 3.19 -23.13 28.20
C SER A 220 2.22 -24.10 28.89
N LYS A 221 0.91 -23.90 28.68
CA LYS A 221 -0.15 -24.75 29.25
C LYS A 221 -0.39 -26.04 28.47
N ARG A 222 0.12 -26.14 27.24
CA ARG A 222 -0.14 -27.27 26.35
C ARG A 222 0.69 -28.50 26.73
N ARG A 223 0.05 -29.66 26.79
CA ARG A 223 0.68 -30.98 26.98
C ARG A 223 0.12 -31.94 25.92
N PRO A 224 0.94 -32.53 25.02
CA PRO A 224 2.37 -32.31 24.82
C PRO A 224 2.68 -30.95 24.17
N LYS A 225 3.92 -30.46 24.36
CA LYS A 225 4.41 -29.24 23.69
C LYS A 225 4.57 -29.51 22.19
N ARG A 226 4.22 -28.54 21.35
CA ARG A 226 4.50 -28.60 19.91
C ARG A 226 5.96 -28.28 19.65
N SER A 227 6.53 -28.84 18.58
CA SER A 227 7.85 -28.40 18.12
C SER A 227 7.76 -26.97 17.58
N LEU A 228 8.85 -26.21 17.74
CA LEU A 228 8.94 -24.84 17.21
C LEU A 228 8.66 -24.80 15.70
N ILE A 229 9.19 -25.80 14.97
CA ILE A 229 8.96 -25.96 13.53
C ILE A 229 7.47 -26.03 13.20
N GLN A 230 6.69 -26.82 13.95
CA GLN A 230 5.25 -26.93 13.73
C GLN A 230 4.47 -25.64 14.04
N ILE A 231 4.97 -24.81 14.96
CA ILE A 231 4.36 -23.53 15.30
C ILE A 231 4.62 -22.53 14.17
N VAL A 232 5.89 -22.40 13.77
CA VAL A 232 6.33 -21.51 12.69
C VAL A 232 5.67 -21.89 11.37
N TRP A 233 5.64 -23.18 11.02
CA TRP A 233 5.03 -23.65 9.78
C TRP A 233 3.54 -23.34 9.69
N ARG A 234 2.78 -23.55 10.78
CA ARG A 234 1.36 -23.19 10.82
C ARG A 234 1.12 -21.69 10.68
N ARG A 235 1.99 -20.87 11.27
CA ARG A 235 1.93 -19.41 11.12
C ARG A 235 2.24 -18.99 9.68
N PHE A 236 3.25 -19.60 9.07
CA PHE A 236 3.62 -19.37 7.68
C PHE A 236 2.46 -19.70 6.73
N LEU A 237 1.86 -20.90 6.82
CA LEU A 237 0.73 -21.30 5.98
C LEU A 237 -0.50 -20.39 6.11
N ARG A 238 -0.68 -19.72 7.26
CA ARG A 238 -1.79 -18.79 7.49
C ARG A 238 -1.53 -17.40 6.88
N ILE A 239 -0.30 -16.90 6.99
CA ILE A 239 0.05 -15.52 6.61
C ILE A 239 0.45 -15.42 5.13
N TRP A 240 1.21 -16.42 4.66
CA TRP A 240 1.82 -16.41 3.33
C TRP A 240 0.83 -16.20 2.17
N PRO A 241 -0.36 -16.84 2.12
CA PRO A 241 -1.28 -16.65 0.99
C PRO A 241 -1.78 -15.22 0.83
N ILE A 242 -2.11 -14.57 1.96
CA ILE A 242 -2.60 -13.18 1.97
C ILE A 242 -1.46 -12.22 1.61
N TYR A 243 -0.27 -12.46 2.17
CA TYR A 243 0.90 -11.66 1.86
C TYR A 243 1.27 -11.72 0.37
N ALA A 244 1.34 -12.92 -0.21
CA ALA A 244 1.60 -13.10 -1.64
C ALA A 244 0.55 -12.41 -2.51
N LEU A 245 -0.73 -12.49 -2.12
CA LEU A 245 -1.81 -11.80 -2.82
C LEU A 245 -1.62 -10.28 -2.82
N ILE A 246 -1.29 -9.68 -1.67
CA ILE A 246 -1.05 -8.25 -1.54
C ILE A 246 0.16 -7.83 -2.39
N THR A 247 1.29 -8.55 -2.29
CA THR A 247 2.51 -8.26 -3.07
C THR A 247 2.24 -8.29 -4.57
N LEU A 248 1.55 -9.32 -5.08
CA LEU A 248 1.21 -9.43 -6.50
C LEU A 248 0.22 -8.34 -6.94
N SER A 249 -0.74 -8.00 -6.09
CA SER A 249 -1.69 -6.92 -6.37
C SER A 249 -0.97 -5.57 -6.46
N MET A 250 -0.01 -5.31 -5.57
CA MET A 250 0.80 -4.09 -5.60
C MET A 250 1.76 -4.03 -6.80
N ALA A 251 2.30 -5.18 -7.22
CA ALA A 251 3.19 -5.26 -8.37
C ALA A 251 2.45 -5.08 -9.71
N PHE A 252 1.26 -5.67 -9.88
CA PHE A 252 0.64 -5.82 -11.20
C PHE A 252 -0.74 -5.19 -11.37
N VAL A 253 -1.43 -4.82 -10.28
CA VAL A 253 -2.79 -4.28 -10.34
C VAL A 253 -2.81 -2.81 -9.93
N PHE A 254 -2.10 -2.46 -8.84
CA PHE A 254 -2.18 -1.14 -8.22
C PHE A 254 -1.90 0.02 -9.18
N ALA A 255 -0.88 -0.09 -10.04
CA ALA A 255 -0.53 0.94 -11.01
C ALA A 255 -1.64 1.24 -12.04
N HIS A 256 -2.57 0.31 -12.24
CA HIS A 256 -3.66 0.43 -13.22
C HIS A 256 -5.03 0.76 -12.58
N LEU A 257 -5.13 0.88 -11.25
CA LEU A 257 -6.39 1.20 -10.56
C LEU A 257 -6.76 2.68 -10.59
N GLY A 258 -5.82 3.56 -10.95
CA GLY A 258 -6.02 5.00 -10.98
C GLY A 258 -5.36 5.65 -12.19
N GLU A 259 -5.76 6.89 -12.45
CA GLU A 259 -5.23 7.74 -13.50
C GLU A 259 -4.84 9.10 -12.92
N GLY A 260 -3.84 9.74 -13.52
CA GLY A 260 -3.44 11.10 -13.17
C GLY A 260 -1.96 11.24 -12.81
N PRO A 261 -1.44 12.47 -12.79
CA PRO A 261 -0.02 12.74 -12.57
C PRO A 261 0.43 12.33 -11.16
N MET A 262 -0.43 12.52 -10.16
CA MET A 262 -0.14 12.15 -8.77
C MET A 262 -0.21 10.63 -8.54
N TRP A 263 -1.01 9.91 -9.34
CA TRP A 263 -1.04 8.43 -9.33
C TRP A 263 0.21 7.82 -9.99
N SER A 264 1.01 8.64 -10.70
CA SER A 264 2.21 8.24 -11.44
C SER A 264 3.45 7.95 -10.57
N ARG A 265 3.27 7.58 -9.29
CA ARG A 265 4.36 7.00 -8.47
C ARG A 265 4.67 5.57 -8.90
N THR A 266 5.05 5.47 -10.17
CA THR A 266 5.49 4.28 -10.88
C THR A 266 6.71 3.67 -10.23
N ASP A 267 7.49 4.42 -9.44
CA ASP A 267 8.67 3.89 -8.74
C ASP A 267 8.33 2.78 -7.76
N ILE A 268 7.26 2.95 -6.97
CA ILE A 268 6.85 1.92 -6.02
C ILE A 268 6.37 0.69 -6.80
N ALA A 269 5.48 0.88 -7.77
CA ALA A 269 4.96 -0.21 -8.60
C ALA A 269 6.08 -0.92 -9.40
N LYS A 270 7.06 -0.19 -9.91
CA LYS A 270 8.20 -0.69 -10.69
C LYS A 270 9.18 -1.45 -9.79
N ARG A 271 9.46 -0.95 -8.59
CA ARG A 271 10.22 -1.69 -7.56
C ARG A 271 9.49 -2.98 -7.17
N CYS A 272 8.18 -2.91 -6.99
CA CYS A 272 7.36 -4.09 -6.70
C CYS A 272 7.41 -5.10 -7.87
N SER A 273 7.25 -4.64 -9.10
CA SER A 273 7.26 -5.49 -10.30
C SER A 273 8.64 -6.07 -10.61
N ASN A 274 9.73 -5.44 -10.17
CA ASN A 274 11.08 -5.99 -10.37
C ASN A 274 11.45 -7.01 -9.29
N ASN A 275 11.03 -6.76 -8.04
CA ASN A 275 11.47 -7.53 -6.88
C ASN A 275 10.36 -8.42 -6.28
N TRP A 276 9.24 -8.63 -6.97
CA TRP A 276 8.12 -9.44 -6.45
C TRP A 276 8.52 -10.87 -6.03
N PRO A 277 9.43 -11.61 -6.73
CA PRO A 277 9.77 -12.97 -6.31
C PRO A 277 10.52 -12.94 -4.98
N GLU A 278 11.46 -12.01 -4.84
CA GLU A 278 12.23 -11.80 -3.61
C GLU A 278 11.30 -11.50 -2.44
N ASN A 279 10.28 -10.68 -2.68
CA ASN A 279 9.30 -10.31 -1.66
C ASN A 279 8.45 -11.50 -1.22
N ILE A 280 7.91 -12.30 -2.15
CA ILE A 280 7.09 -13.49 -1.83
C ILE A 280 7.84 -14.51 -0.97
N PHE A 281 9.15 -14.64 -1.15
CA PHE A 281 9.99 -15.57 -0.40
C PHE A 281 10.67 -14.96 0.83
N PHE A 282 10.32 -13.73 1.22
CA PHE A 282 10.91 -13.02 2.35
C PHE A 282 12.42 -12.74 2.23
N ILE A 283 13.00 -12.86 1.02
CA ILE A 283 14.43 -12.67 0.74
C ILE A 283 14.82 -11.20 0.85
N GLN A 284 13.88 -10.27 0.64
CA GLN A 284 14.09 -8.83 0.78
C GLN A 284 14.64 -8.43 2.15
N ASN A 285 14.37 -9.20 3.21
CA ASN A 285 14.92 -8.94 4.55
C ASN A 285 16.46 -9.08 4.59
N LEU A 286 17.06 -9.73 3.60
CA LEU A 286 18.50 -9.95 3.49
C LEU A 286 19.20 -8.97 2.52
N LEU A 287 18.44 -8.33 1.62
CA LEU A 287 18.97 -7.54 0.51
C LEU A 287 18.93 -6.01 0.73
N GLY A 288 18.28 -5.54 1.81
CA GLY A 288 18.19 -4.13 2.17
C GLY A 288 17.01 -3.38 1.54
N TYR A 289 16.93 -2.07 1.78
CA TYR A 289 15.74 -1.25 1.53
C TYR A 289 15.38 -1.04 0.05
N SER A 290 16.34 -1.14 -0.87
CA SER A 290 16.08 -0.95 -2.31
C SER A 290 15.25 -2.09 -2.92
N HIS A 291 15.20 -3.23 -2.23
CA HIS A 291 14.47 -4.43 -2.64
C HIS A 291 13.12 -4.60 -1.94
N THR A 292 12.81 -3.78 -0.92
CA THR A 292 11.60 -3.94 -0.12
C THR A 292 10.39 -3.30 -0.77
N VAL A 293 9.30 -4.07 -0.83
CA VAL A 293 7.95 -3.56 -1.13
C VAL A 293 7.32 -3.09 0.17
N SER A 294 7.74 -1.92 0.64
CA SER A 294 7.20 -1.27 1.83
C SER A 294 6.84 0.18 1.52
N PHE A 295 5.61 0.57 1.85
CA PHE A 295 5.25 1.97 2.00
C PHE A 295 5.81 2.42 3.35
N TYR A 296 7.00 3.03 3.34
CA TYR A 296 7.48 3.81 4.48
C TYR A 296 6.92 5.22 4.40
#